data_AF-A0A6V7HVJ2-F1
#
_entry.id   AF-A0A6V7HVJ2-F1
#
_cell.length_a   1.000
_cell.length_b   1.000
_cell.length_c   1.000
_cell.angle_alpha   90.00
_cell.angle_beta   90.00
_cell.angle_gamma   90.00
#
_symmetry.space_group_name_H-M   'P 1'
#
loop_
_entity.id
_entity.type
_entity.pdbx_description
1 polymer ?
#
loop_
_entity_poly.entity_id
_entity_poly.type
_entity_poly.pdbx_seq_one_letter_code
_entity_poly.pdbx_strand_id
1 'polypeptide(L)'
;PTQKAIREMGGLEVLVNLLETKDVKCQLGSLGVLSRMGNFFETRRYLIDLGIVSPLIEMLKHPARDVRILAAETMASVAMMRKARKQIRVRNGIALI
;
A
#
# COMPACT_ATOMS: atom_id res chain seq x y z
N PRO A 1 -8.43 8.57 18.21
CA PRO A 1 -7.66 7.81 19.23
C PRO A 1 -6.98 6.54 18.66
N THR A 2 -7.70 5.68 17.94
CA THR A 2 -7.19 4.39 17.43
C THR A 2 -6.17 4.50 16.29
N GLN A 3 -6.27 5.54 15.45
CA GLN A 3 -5.31 5.72 14.35
C GLN A 3 -3.90 6.12 14.79
N LYS A 4 -3.77 6.82 15.93
CA LYS A 4 -2.46 7.16 16.49
C LYS A 4 -1.74 5.92 17.02
N ALA A 5 -2.46 5.04 17.72
CA ALA A 5 -1.89 3.83 18.31
C ALA A 5 -1.34 2.84 17.27
N ILE A 6 -2.04 2.64 16.14
CA ILE A 6 -1.55 1.76 15.05
C ILE A 6 -0.24 2.30 14.45
N ARG A 7 -0.06 3.63 14.43
CA ARG A 7 1.16 4.27 13.94
C ARG A 7 2.29 4.24 14.97
N GLU A 8 2.00 4.46 16.24
CA GLU A 8 3.00 4.54 17.32
C GLU A 8 3.59 3.17 17.70
N MET A 9 2.98 2.05 17.28
CA MET A 9 3.47 0.69 17.56
C MET A 9 4.11 -0.04 16.35
N GLY A 10 4.45 0.67 15.26
CA GLY A 10 5.05 0.03 14.07
C GLY A 10 4.08 -0.92 13.32
N GLY A 11 2.78 -0.87 13.62
CA GLY A 11 1.80 -1.79 13.02
C GLY A 11 1.69 -1.63 11.50
N LEU A 12 1.86 -0.42 10.98
CA LEU A 12 1.85 -0.18 9.54
C LEU A 12 3.09 -0.78 8.83
N GLU A 13 4.24 -0.81 9.49
CA GLU A 13 5.46 -1.43 8.95
C GLU A 13 5.28 -2.93 8.80
N VAL A 14 4.73 -3.58 9.82
CA VAL A 14 4.39 -5.01 9.77
C VAL A 14 3.44 -5.31 8.61
N LEU A 15 2.38 -4.50 8.43
CA LEU A 15 1.43 -4.70 7.35
C LEU A 15 2.06 -4.52 5.97
N VAL A 16 2.99 -3.56 5.81
CA VAL A 16 3.74 -3.39 4.54
C VAL A 16 4.63 -4.62 4.28
N ASN A 17 5.33 -5.13 5.30
CA ASN A 17 6.17 -6.32 5.17
C ASN A 17 5.35 -7.58 4.83
N LEU A 18 4.13 -7.69 5.37
CA LEU A 18 3.25 -8.82 5.07
C LEU A 18 2.83 -8.90 3.59
N LEU A 19 2.89 -7.80 2.84
CA LEU A 19 2.61 -7.79 1.40
C LEU A 19 3.64 -8.61 0.60
N GLU A 20 4.87 -8.72 1.10
CA GLU A 20 5.96 -9.43 0.42
C GLU A 20 6.02 -10.92 0.78
N THR A 21 5.15 -11.38 1.69
CA THR A 21 5.01 -12.80 2.04
C THR A 21 4.35 -13.58 0.90
N LYS A 22 4.42 -14.92 0.95
CA LYS A 22 3.72 -15.80 0.00
C LYS A 22 2.30 -16.18 0.43
N ASP A 23 1.88 -15.76 1.63
CA ASP A 23 0.56 -16.10 2.14
C ASP A 23 -0.49 -15.09 1.65
N VAL A 24 -1.35 -15.56 0.74
CA VAL A 24 -2.40 -14.73 0.11
C VAL A 24 -3.39 -14.19 1.14
N LYS A 25 -3.67 -14.91 2.24
CA LYS A 25 -4.59 -14.42 3.28
C LYS A 25 -3.94 -13.28 4.06
N CYS A 26 -2.65 -13.40 4.38
CA CYS A 26 -1.89 -12.31 5.03
C CYS A 26 -1.82 -11.07 4.13
N GLN A 27 -1.57 -11.26 2.83
CA GLN A 27 -1.57 -10.18 1.84
C GLN A 27 -2.92 -9.48 1.75
N LEU A 28 -4.03 -10.24 1.60
CA LEU A 28 -5.38 -9.69 1.52
C LEU A 28 -5.78 -8.95 2.80
N GLY A 29 -5.52 -9.54 3.97
CA GLY A 29 -5.78 -8.91 5.25
C GLY A 29 -5.01 -7.60 5.40
N SER A 30 -3.74 -7.60 5.02
CA SER A 30 -2.88 -6.41 5.09
C SER A 30 -3.33 -5.32 4.13
N LEU A 31 -3.61 -5.66 2.86
CA LEU A 31 -4.16 -4.72 1.89
C LEU A 31 -5.50 -4.13 2.35
N GLY A 32 -6.39 -4.94 2.93
CA GLY A 32 -7.68 -4.47 3.43
C GLY A 32 -7.57 -3.46 4.57
N VAL A 33 -6.55 -3.58 5.43
CA VAL A 33 -6.25 -2.57 6.45
C VAL A 33 -5.57 -1.35 5.84
N LEU A 34 -4.56 -1.56 5.00
CA LEU A 34 -3.79 -0.49 4.36
C LEU A 34 -4.66 0.39 3.44
N SER A 35 -5.62 -0.18 2.71
CA SER A 35 -6.53 0.58 1.85
C SER A 35 -7.40 1.56 2.65
N ARG A 36 -7.96 1.10 3.78
CA ARG A 36 -8.75 1.94 4.70
C ARG A 36 -7.89 3.02 5.34
N MET A 37 -6.72 2.64 5.84
CA MET A 37 -5.79 3.56 6.50
C MET A 37 -5.22 4.59 5.52
N GLY A 38 -5.08 4.22 4.24
CA GLY A 38 -4.69 5.09 3.14
C GLY A 38 -5.65 6.25 2.86
N ASN A 39 -6.83 6.31 3.47
CA ASN A 39 -7.68 7.50 3.35
C ASN A 39 -7.18 8.68 4.20
N PHE A 40 -6.39 8.43 5.25
CA PHE A 40 -5.89 9.46 6.14
C PHE A 40 -4.58 10.06 5.62
N PHE A 41 -4.47 11.38 5.63
CA PHE A 41 -3.32 12.10 5.06
C PHE A 41 -2.00 11.71 5.73
N GLU A 42 -1.95 11.71 7.06
CA GLU A 42 -0.72 11.39 7.80
C GLU A 42 -0.28 9.94 7.56
N THR A 43 -1.24 9.01 7.49
CA THR A 43 -0.96 7.60 7.20
C THR A 43 -0.43 7.43 5.79
N ARG A 44 -1.03 8.07 4.77
CA ARG A 44 -0.50 8.02 3.40
C ARG A 44 0.94 8.48 3.34
N ARG A 45 1.24 9.60 3.98
CA ARG A 45 2.60 10.15 4.01
C ARG A 45 3.57 9.13 4.58
N TYR A 46 3.22 8.54 5.73
CA TYR A 46 4.05 7.55 6.38
C TYR A 46 4.22 6.27 5.56
N LEU A 47 3.14 5.73 4.96
CA LEU A 47 3.22 4.54 4.08
C LEU A 47 4.15 4.76 2.87
N ILE A 48 4.14 5.96 2.29
CA ILE A 48 5.04 6.33 1.19
C ILE A 48 6.49 6.42 1.67
N ASP A 49 6.70 6.93 2.89
CA ASP A 49 8.02 7.00 3.52
C ASP A 49 8.55 5.60 3.85
N LEU A 50 7.67 4.65 4.20
CA LEU A 50 7.98 3.22 4.36
C LEU A 50 8.23 2.48 3.03
N GLY A 51 8.01 3.11 1.88
CA GLY A 51 8.30 2.50 0.59
C GLY A 51 7.23 1.55 0.04
N ILE A 52 5.98 1.64 0.53
CA ILE A 52 4.85 0.79 0.11
C ILE A 52 4.62 0.72 -1.40
N VAL A 53 5.07 1.72 -2.17
CA VAL A 53 4.85 1.81 -3.61
C VAL A 53 5.44 0.60 -4.37
N SER A 54 6.60 0.07 -3.97
CA SER A 54 7.16 -1.12 -4.66
C SER A 54 6.34 -2.38 -4.44
N PRO A 55 6.03 -2.76 -3.17
CA PRO A 55 5.17 -3.90 -2.92
C PRO A 55 3.85 -3.80 -3.68
N LEU A 56 3.21 -2.62 -3.73
CA LEU A 56 1.95 -2.45 -4.46
C LEU A 56 2.11 -2.66 -5.97
N ILE A 57 3.20 -2.22 -6.60
CA ILE A 57 3.47 -2.47 -8.04
C ILE A 57 3.58 -3.97 -8.31
N GLU A 58 4.24 -4.73 -7.44
CA GLU A 58 4.34 -6.18 -7.59
C GLU A 58 3.00 -6.87 -7.34
N MET A 59 2.22 -6.40 -6.37
CA MET A 59 0.89 -6.95 -6.06
C MET A 59 -0.12 -6.70 -7.19
N LEU A 60 0.05 -5.66 -8.01
CA LEU A 60 -0.75 -5.46 -9.22
C LEU A 60 -0.53 -6.55 -10.28
N LYS A 61 0.58 -7.29 -10.22
CA LYS A 61 0.90 -8.42 -11.12
C LYS A 61 0.48 -9.77 -10.53
N HIS A 62 -0.07 -9.79 -9.32
CA HIS A 62 -0.39 -11.02 -8.60
C HIS A 62 -1.45 -11.86 -9.34
N PRO A 63 -1.37 -13.21 -9.34
CA PRO A 63 -2.33 -14.06 -10.06
C PRO A 63 -3.75 -13.96 -9.50
N ALA A 64 -3.90 -13.82 -8.19
CA ALA A 64 -5.20 -13.69 -7.53
C ALA A 64 -5.86 -12.34 -7.82
N ARG A 65 -7.08 -12.36 -8.35
CA ARG A 65 -7.85 -11.16 -8.73
C ARG A 65 -8.10 -10.24 -7.55
N ASP A 66 -8.48 -10.77 -6.39
CA ASP A 66 -8.82 -9.97 -5.22
C ASP A 66 -7.63 -9.19 -4.68
N VAL A 67 -6.43 -9.78 -4.74
CA VAL A 67 -5.18 -9.09 -4.42
C VAL A 67 -4.95 -7.90 -5.34
N ARG A 68 -5.14 -8.07 -6.66
CA ARG A 68 -4.98 -6.98 -7.63
C ARG A 68 -5.97 -5.85 -7.39
N ILE A 69 -7.22 -6.16 -7.08
CA ILE A 69 -8.27 -5.16 -6.79
C ILE A 69 -7.85 -4.32 -5.58
N LEU A 70 -7.55 -4.97 -4.45
CA LEU A 70 -7.18 -4.25 -3.23
C LEU A 70 -5.84 -3.50 -3.37
N ALA A 71 -4.89 -4.04 -4.14
CA ALA A 71 -3.64 -3.35 -4.46
C ALA A 71 -3.89 -2.08 -5.28
N ALA A 72 -4.79 -2.13 -6.27
CA ALA A 72 -5.17 -0.97 -7.07
C ALA A 72 -5.90 0.10 -6.24
N GLU A 73 -6.82 -0.30 -5.36
CA GLU A 73 -7.48 0.61 -4.42
C GLU A 73 -6.48 1.30 -3.49
N THR A 74 -5.57 0.52 -2.90
CA THR A 74 -4.51 1.05 -2.02
C THR A 74 -3.57 1.98 -2.79
N MET A 75 -3.20 1.61 -4.03
CA MET A 75 -2.40 2.44 -4.93
C MET A 75 -3.09 3.77 -5.24
N ALA A 76 -4.38 3.76 -5.54
CA ALA A 76 -5.17 4.96 -5.81
C ALA A 76 -5.17 5.91 -4.59
N SER A 77 -5.37 5.36 -3.39
CA SER A 77 -5.31 6.13 -2.15
C SER A 77 -3.95 6.82 -1.96
N VAL A 78 -2.83 6.09 -2.08
CA VAL A 78 -1.49 6.70 -1.92
C VAL A 78 -1.12 7.64 -3.07
N ALA A 79 -1.59 7.38 -4.29
CA ALA A 79 -1.35 8.21 -5.48
C ALA A 79 -1.97 9.61 -5.40
N MET A 80 -2.86 9.87 -4.43
CA MET A 80 -3.29 11.23 -4.09
C MET A 80 -2.13 12.13 -3.68
N MET A 81 -1.01 11.56 -3.20
CA MET A 81 0.20 12.31 -2.86
C MET A 81 1.16 12.44 -4.04
N ARG A 82 1.67 13.65 -4.27
CA ARG A 82 2.65 13.94 -5.34
C ARG A 82 3.91 13.05 -5.24
N LYS A 83 4.36 12.77 -4.01
CA LYS A 83 5.54 11.90 -3.76
C LYS A 83 5.31 10.47 -4.27
N ALA A 84 4.14 9.89 -4.00
CA ALA A 84 3.77 8.56 -4.51
C ALA A 84 3.74 8.55 -6.04
N ARG A 85 3.06 9.51 -6.69
CA ARG A 85 3.00 9.59 -8.17
C ARG A 85 4.40 9.63 -8.80
N LYS A 86 5.33 10.39 -8.20
CA LYS A 86 6.73 10.42 -8.65
C LYS A 86 7.38 9.04 -8.54
N GLN A 87 7.20 8.34 -7.41
CA GLN A 87 7.76 7.00 -7.22
C GLN A 87 7.15 5.97 -8.17
N ILE A 88 5.83 6.00 -8.39
CA ILE A 88 5.13 5.10 -9.33
C ILE A 88 5.70 5.24 -10.74
N ARG A 89 5.87 6.49 -11.22
CA ARG A 89 6.44 6.78 -12.54
C ARG A 89 7.88 6.27 -12.68
N VAL A 90 8.70 6.45 -11.64
CA VAL A 90 10.12 6.03 -11.67
C VAL A 90 10.26 4.50 -11.62
N ARG A 91 9.33 3.81 -10.96
CA ARG A 91 9.37 2.35 -10.79
C ARG A 91 8.62 1.59 -11.89
N ASN A 92 8.35 2.23 -13.03
CA ASN A 92 7.60 1.66 -14.16
C ASN A 92 6.25 1.03 -13.75
N GLY A 93 5.61 1.54 -12.69
CA GLY A 93 4.44 0.90 -12.08
C GLY A 93 3.17 0.97 -12.93
N ILE A 94 3.00 2.08 -13.65
CA ILE A 94 1.93 2.31 -14.62
C ILE A 94 2.53 3.21 -15.71
N ALA A 95 2.46 2.80 -16.98
CA ALA A 95 2.69 3.72 -18.09
C ALA A 95 1.55 4.75 -18.04
N LEU A 96 1.89 6.03 -17.84
CA LEU A 96 0.93 7.12 -18.01
C LEU A 96 0.40 7.03 -19.46
N ILE A 97 -0.84 6.55 -19.59
CA ILE A 97 -1.67 6.77 -20.78
C ILE A 97 -2.14 8.22 -20.78
#